data_AF-A0A7S2GWT9-F1
#
_entry.id   AF-A0A7S2GWT9-F1
#
_cell.length_a   1.000
_cell.length_b   1.000
_cell.length_c   1.000
_cell.angle_alpha   90.00
_cell.angle_beta   90.00
_cell.angle_gamma   90.00
#
_symmetry.space_group_name_H-M   'P 1'
#
loop_
_entity.id
_entity.type
_entity.pdbx_description
1 polymer ?
#
loop_
_entity_poly.entity_id
_entity_poly.type
_entity_poly.pdbx_seq_one_letter_code
_entity_poly.pdbx_strand_id
1 'polypeptide(L)'
;VDPDSSFDASRLQWHMPNWAADKAFFVRNWDQQFQLLGPIEILSALAIKEYYSRREECIAAFDFKECGEDGYLGVCLRDILKFDSVLDMSVLDNAGGNLNECYGSQAVVIHPYKDPNMLGQCLDAMIHKH
;
A
#
# COMPACT_ATOMS: atom_id res chain seq x y z
N VAL A 1 9.06 -19.03 5.51
CA VAL A 1 8.43 -17.72 5.28
C VAL A 1 7.24 -18.00 4.40
N ASP A 2 6.04 -17.67 4.87
CA ASP A 2 4.82 -17.76 4.05
C ASP A 2 4.78 -16.50 3.18
N PRO A 3 4.84 -16.62 1.84
CA PRO A 3 4.82 -15.45 0.99
C PRO A 3 3.41 -14.91 0.92
N ASP A 4 3.19 -13.78 1.57
CA ASP A 4 1.88 -13.15 1.70
C ASP A 4 1.48 -12.39 0.41
N SER A 5 2.44 -11.78 -0.29
CA SER A 5 2.21 -10.98 -1.49
C SER A 5 3.41 -10.91 -2.44
N SER A 6 3.17 -10.54 -3.70
CA SER A 6 4.20 -10.14 -4.67
C SER A 6 4.22 -8.61 -4.80
N PHE A 7 5.40 -8.04 -5.02
CA PHE A 7 5.59 -6.59 -5.18
C PHE A 7 6.49 -6.31 -6.39
N ASP A 8 6.07 -5.35 -7.24
CA ASP A 8 6.83 -4.89 -8.39
C ASP A 8 7.00 -3.37 -8.38
N ALA A 9 8.22 -2.93 -8.04
CA ALA A 9 8.57 -1.51 -7.98
C ALA A 9 8.43 -0.80 -9.34
N SER A 10 8.57 -1.50 -10.46
CA SER A 10 8.48 -0.88 -11.79
C SER A 10 7.05 -0.41 -12.07
N ARG A 11 6.04 -1.16 -11.60
CA ARG A 11 4.63 -0.79 -11.70
C ARG A 11 4.32 0.43 -10.87
N LEU A 12 4.90 0.54 -9.67
CA LEU A 12 4.74 1.72 -8.81
C LEU A 12 5.08 3.02 -9.57
N GLN A 13 6.12 2.98 -10.41
CA GLN A 13 6.53 4.13 -11.23
C GLN A 13 5.47 4.55 -12.25
N TRP A 14 4.59 3.66 -12.69
CA TRP A 14 3.50 3.98 -13.62
C TRP A 14 2.40 4.80 -12.96
N HIS A 15 2.23 4.68 -11.64
CA HIS A 15 1.23 5.45 -10.88
C HIS A 15 1.75 6.83 -10.45
N MET A 16 3.05 6.94 -10.18
CA MET A 16 3.69 8.16 -9.67
C MET A 16 3.39 9.46 -10.44
N PRO A 17 3.25 9.49 -11.78
CA PRO A 17 2.92 10.72 -12.51
C PRO A 17 1.60 11.37 -12.07
N ASN A 18 0.70 10.61 -11.45
CA ASN A 18 -0.59 11.11 -10.97
C ASN A 18 -0.57 11.58 -9.50
N TRP A 19 0.60 11.58 -8.86
CA TRP A 19 0.73 11.89 -7.44
C TRP A 19 1.46 13.23 -7.20
N ALA A 20 1.05 13.95 -6.16
CA ALA A 20 1.59 15.27 -5.82
C ALA A 20 2.94 15.17 -5.10
N ALA A 21 4.03 15.10 -5.88
CA ALA A 21 5.40 14.88 -5.35
C ALA A 21 5.92 15.97 -4.40
N ASP A 22 5.30 17.15 -4.36
CA ASP A 22 5.72 18.31 -3.58
C ASP A 22 5.08 18.41 -2.18
N LYS A 23 4.22 17.45 -1.81
CA LYS A 23 3.47 17.48 -0.55
C LYS A 23 3.67 16.25 0.33
N ALA A 24 3.37 16.40 1.62
CA ALA A 24 3.14 15.27 2.50
C ALA A 24 1.81 14.62 2.14
N PHE A 25 1.86 13.53 1.38
CA PHE A 25 0.70 12.73 1.04
C PHE A 25 0.91 11.23 1.24
N PHE A 26 -0.20 10.50 1.24
CA PHE A 26 -0.26 9.05 1.17
C PHE A 26 -1.28 8.57 0.12
N VAL A 27 -1.10 7.34 -0.36
CA VAL A 27 -2.05 6.71 -1.30
C VAL A 27 -3.03 5.86 -0.51
N ARG A 28 -4.32 6.07 -0.78
CA ARG A 28 -5.41 5.23 -0.29
C ARG A 28 -5.63 4.12 -1.31
N ASN A 29 -5.43 2.88 -0.91
CA ASN A 29 -5.69 1.69 -1.73
C ASN A 29 -7.00 0.98 -1.33
N TRP A 30 -7.76 1.60 -0.43
CA TRP A 30 -9.07 1.13 0.00
C TRP A 30 -10.07 2.28 0.14
N ASP A 31 -11.34 2.02 -0.16
CA ASP A 31 -12.42 3.02 -0.10
C ASP A 31 -13.26 2.94 1.20
N GLN A 32 -13.04 1.92 2.02
CA GLN A 32 -13.76 1.73 3.28
C GLN A 32 -12.95 2.23 4.48
N GLN A 33 -13.20 1.64 5.65
CA GLN A 33 -12.58 2.01 6.92
C GLN A 33 -11.05 2.05 6.81
N PHE A 34 -10.45 3.07 7.43
CA PHE A 34 -9.01 3.38 7.45
C PHE A 34 -8.39 3.78 6.11
N GLN A 35 -9.00 3.38 4.99
CA GLN A 35 -8.59 3.71 3.62
C GLN A 35 -7.20 3.20 3.23
N LEU A 36 -6.66 2.30 4.05
CA LEU A 36 -5.47 1.51 3.83
C LEU A 36 -5.89 0.04 3.99
N LEU A 37 -5.31 -0.84 3.19
CA LEU A 37 -5.56 -2.27 3.27
C LEU A 37 -4.33 -3.08 2.89
N GLY A 38 -4.05 -4.10 3.68
CA GLY A 38 -3.22 -5.22 3.25
C GLY A 38 -1.73 -4.86 3.19
N PRO A 39 -0.94 -5.51 2.33
CA PRO A 39 0.52 -5.51 2.47
C PRO A 39 1.22 -4.33 1.75
N ILE A 40 0.54 -3.18 1.61
CA ILE A 40 1.15 -2.00 0.97
C ILE A 40 0.62 -0.67 1.47
N GLU A 41 1.56 0.16 1.94
CA GLU A 41 1.36 1.55 2.30
C GLU A 41 2.32 2.42 1.48
N ILE A 42 1.78 3.33 0.67
CA ILE A 42 2.59 4.26 -0.13
C ILE A 42 2.48 5.66 0.47
N LEU A 43 3.62 6.17 0.94
CA LEU A 43 3.75 7.50 1.49
C LEU A 43 4.82 8.27 0.70
N SER A 44 4.57 9.56 0.49
CA SER A 44 5.60 10.47 -0.01
C SER A 44 6.80 10.54 0.95
N ALA A 45 7.97 10.85 0.41
CA ALA A 45 9.17 11.04 1.23
C ALA A 45 8.99 12.16 2.28
N LEU A 46 8.19 13.19 1.98
CA LEU A 46 7.87 14.25 2.93
C LEU A 46 6.93 13.74 4.04
N ALA A 47 5.90 12.98 3.70
CA ALA A 47 5.00 12.37 4.70
C ALA A 47 5.77 11.47 5.68
N ILE A 48 6.73 10.67 5.21
CA ILE A 48 7.57 9.85 6.09
C ILE A 48 8.38 10.71 7.05
N LYS A 49 9.02 11.78 6.56
CA LYS A 49 9.79 12.70 7.41
C LYS A 49 8.92 13.36 8.48
N GLU A 50 7.75 13.85 8.08
CA GLU A 50 6.80 14.49 8.99
C GLU A 50 6.24 13.49 10.01
N TYR A 51 5.85 12.30 9.57
CA TYR A 51 5.42 11.21 10.46
C TYR A 51 6.47 10.94 11.53
N TYR A 52 7.75 10.74 11.18
CA TYR A 52 8.79 10.48 12.17
C TYR A 52 8.98 11.61 13.17
N SER A 53 8.77 12.86 12.76
CA SER A 53 8.88 14.03 13.64
C SER A 53 7.69 14.20 14.59
N ARG A 54 6.53 13.64 14.24
CA ARG A 54 5.25 13.85 14.95
C ARG A 54 4.57 12.57 15.42
N ARG A 55 5.22 11.41 15.28
CA ARG A 55 4.64 10.08 15.59
C ARG A 55 4.09 9.96 17.02
N GLU A 56 4.66 10.70 17.97
CA GLU A 56 4.19 10.69 19.36
C GLU A 56 2.77 11.28 19.48
N GLU A 57 2.37 12.21 18.61
CA GLU A 57 0.99 12.70 18.51
C GLU A 57 0.04 11.55 18.12
N CYS A 58 0.49 10.67 17.23
CA CYS A 58 -0.29 9.51 16.79
C CYS A 58 -0.39 8.44 17.86
N ILE A 59 0.73 8.12 18.53
CA ILE A 59 0.75 7.14 19.63
C ILE A 59 -0.12 7.62 20.79
N ALA A 60 -0.06 8.91 21.14
CA ALA A 60 -0.82 9.45 22.26
C ALA A 60 -2.33 9.48 22.04
N ALA A 61 -2.78 9.60 20.79
CA ALA A 61 -4.19 9.72 20.46
C ALA A 61 -4.87 8.39 20.08
N PHE A 62 -4.12 7.29 19.99
CA PHE A 62 -4.62 6.04 19.44
C PHE A 62 -4.70 4.91 20.47
N ASP A 63 -5.88 4.31 20.62
CA ASP A 63 -6.05 3.06 21.37
C ASP A 63 -5.91 1.87 20.41
N PHE A 64 -4.78 1.17 20.51
CA PHE A 64 -4.44 0.04 19.63
C PHE A 64 -5.40 -1.15 19.71
N LYS A 65 -6.34 -1.17 20.65
CA LYS A 65 -7.21 -2.33 20.89
C LYS A 65 -8.22 -2.63 19.78
N GLU A 66 -8.58 -1.66 18.94
CA GLU A 66 -9.74 -1.81 18.05
C GLU A 66 -9.45 -1.77 16.54
N CYS A 67 -8.25 -1.37 16.08
CA CYS A 67 -8.11 -1.00 14.67
C CYS A 67 -6.89 -1.54 13.90
N GLY A 68 -6.02 -2.36 14.51
CA GLY A 68 -4.86 -2.94 13.82
C GLY A 68 -3.86 -1.91 13.26
N GLU A 69 -2.92 -2.36 12.43
CA GLU A 69 -1.88 -1.50 11.83
C GLU A 69 -2.47 -0.50 10.82
N ASP A 70 -3.22 -0.99 9.84
CA ASP A 70 -3.85 -0.17 8.80
C ASP A 70 -4.73 0.93 9.42
N GLY A 71 -5.44 0.60 10.50
CA GLY A 71 -6.25 1.55 11.22
C GLY A 71 -5.46 2.56 12.03
N TYR A 72 -4.38 2.15 12.68
CA TYR A 72 -3.45 3.07 13.32
C TYR A 72 -2.87 4.06 12.32
N LEU A 73 -2.32 3.56 11.23
CA LEU A 73 -1.66 4.39 10.25
C LEU A 73 -2.67 5.29 9.52
N GLY A 74 -3.80 4.74 9.09
CA GLY A 74 -4.84 5.49 8.39
C GLY A 74 -5.41 6.65 9.23
N VAL A 75 -5.70 6.42 10.52
CA VAL A 75 -6.15 7.48 11.44
C VAL A 75 -5.04 8.49 11.70
N CYS A 76 -3.81 8.04 11.93
CA CYS A 76 -2.67 8.92 12.14
C CYS A 76 -2.45 9.88 10.97
N LEU A 77 -2.35 9.36 9.74
CA LEU A 77 -2.05 10.17 8.57
C LEU A 77 -3.20 11.14 8.22
N ARG A 78 -4.46 10.67 8.29
CA ARG A 78 -5.64 11.46 7.89
C ARG A 78 -6.12 12.41 8.97
N ASP A 79 -6.32 11.92 10.20
CA ASP A 79 -7.08 12.64 11.22
C ASP A 79 -6.17 13.46 12.15
N ILE A 80 -4.98 12.94 12.45
CA ILE A 80 -4.02 13.56 13.38
C ILE A 80 -3.04 14.46 12.62
N LEU A 81 -2.31 13.89 11.66
CA LEU A 81 -1.29 14.60 10.89
C LEU A 81 -1.87 15.41 9.73
N LYS A 82 -3.07 15.04 9.26
CA LYS A 82 -3.84 15.73 8.21
C LYS A 82 -3.09 15.86 6.88
N PHE A 83 -2.45 14.78 6.46
CA PHE A 83 -1.78 14.72 5.16
C PHE A 83 -2.79 14.69 4.02
N ASP A 84 -2.37 15.19 2.86
CA ASP A 84 -3.13 15.03 1.62
C ASP A 84 -3.20 13.54 1.25
N SER A 85 -4.20 13.15 0.46
CA SER A 85 -4.32 11.77 -0.01
C SER A 85 -4.78 11.66 -1.45
N VAL A 86 -4.36 10.60 -2.12
CA VAL A 86 -4.83 10.22 -3.46
C VAL A 86 -5.46 8.83 -3.35
N LEU A 87 -6.67 8.66 -3.89
CA LEU A 87 -7.27 7.33 -4.03
C LEU A 87 -6.70 6.67 -5.28
N ASP A 88 -6.05 5.53 -5.10
CA ASP A 88 -5.60 4.67 -6.19
C ASP A 88 -5.81 3.21 -5.79
N MET A 89 -7.02 2.71 -6.07
CA MET A 89 -7.39 1.31 -5.82
C MET A 89 -6.66 0.33 -6.74
N SER A 90 -5.94 0.82 -7.76
CA SER A 90 -5.27 -0.05 -8.72
C SER A 90 -3.88 -0.46 -8.30
N VAL A 91 -3.33 0.10 -7.20
CA VAL A 91 -2.01 -0.28 -6.68
C VAL A 91 -2.00 -1.64 -5.98
N LEU A 92 -3.15 -2.08 -5.48
CA LEU A 92 -3.32 -3.36 -4.78
C LEU A 92 -4.37 -4.21 -5.50
N ASP A 93 -3.98 -5.43 -5.83
CA ASP A 93 -4.92 -6.51 -6.13
C ASP A 93 -5.07 -7.39 -4.89
N ASN A 94 -6.28 -7.44 -4.34
CA ASN A 94 -6.62 -8.20 -3.13
C ASN A 94 -7.60 -9.36 -3.44
N ALA A 95 -7.78 -9.73 -4.71
CA ALA A 95 -8.85 -10.62 -5.14
C ALA A 95 -8.56 -12.13 -5.00
N GLY A 96 -7.41 -12.53 -4.44
CA GLY A 96 -7.08 -13.95 -4.22
C GLY A 96 -5.78 -14.44 -4.85
N GLY A 97 -4.95 -13.55 -5.38
CA GLY A 97 -3.62 -13.90 -5.91
C GLY A 97 -3.67 -14.83 -7.12
N ASN A 98 -4.49 -14.51 -8.12
CA ASN A 98 -4.55 -15.33 -9.33
C ASN A 98 -3.36 -15.02 -10.25
N LEU A 99 -2.75 -16.06 -10.83
CA LEU A 99 -1.65 -15.90 -11.80
C LEU A 99 -2.03 -15.01 -12.98
N ASN A 100 -3.29 -14.99 -13.41
CA ASN A 100 -3.73 -14.11 -14.51
C ASN A 100 -3.55 -12.61 -14.18
N GLU A 101 -3.67 -12.24 -12.91
CA GLU A 101 -3.46 -10.87 -12.43
C GLU A 101 -1.97 -10.49 -12.52
N CYS A 102 -1.06 -11.46 -12.37
CA CYS A 102 0.38 -11.22 -12.53
C CYS A 102 0.76 -10.78 -13.95
N TYR A 103 0.18 -11.40 -14.97
CA TYR A 103 0.46 -11.08 -16.38
C TYR A 103 -0.27 -9.81 -16.85
N GLY A 104 -1.53 -9.63 -16.44
CA GLY A 104 -2.41 -8.60 -16.99
C GLY A 104 -2.58 -7.34 -16.14
N SER A 105 -2.39 -7.44 -14.82
CA SER A 105 -2.66 -6.33 -13.91
C SER A 105 -1.60 -5.23 -14.02
N GLN A 106 -2.02 -4.01 -13.65
CA GLN A 106 -1.14 -2.88 -13.36
C GLN A 106 -0.85 -2.77 -11.86
N ALA A 107 -1.46 -3.62 -11.03
CA ALA A 107 -1.23 -3.61 -9.59
C ALA A 107 0.23 -3.79 -9.25
N VAL A 108 0.67 -2.94 -8.33
CA VAL A 108 2.02 -2.92 -7.74
C VAL A 108 2.17 -4.13 -6.83
N VAL A 109 1.11 -4.45 -6.09
CA VAL A 109 1.06 -5.58 -5.16
C VAL A 109 -0.10 -6.50 -5.50
N ILE A 110 0.19 -7.80 -5.51
CA ILE A 110 -0.82 -8.83 -5.69
C ILE A 110 -0.84 -9.71 -4.44
N HIS A 111 -2.01 -9.83 -3.84
CA HIS A 111 -2.25 -10.49 -2.55
C HIS A 111 -3.63 -11.18 -2.56
N PRO A 112 -3.85 -12.22 -1.73
CA PRO A 112 -2.85 -12.99 -0.99
C PRO A 112 -2.24 -14.12 -1.82
N TYR A 113 -0.98 -14.45 -1.55
CA TYR A 113 -0.44 -15.78 -1.85
C TYR A 113 -0.45 -16.63 -0.58
N LYS A 114 -0.68 -17.94 -0.76
CA LYS A 114 -0.59 -18.96 0.30
C LYS A 114 0.29 -20.14 -0.12
N ASP A 115 0.88 -20.04 -1.31
CA ASP A 115 1.74 -21.05 -1.92
C ASP A 115 2.99 -20.35 -2.48
N PRO A 116 4.20 -20.71 -1.99
CA PRO A 116 5.46 -20.20 -2.54
C PRO A 116 5.64 -20.40 -4.05
N ASN A 117 5.05 -21.46 -4.63
CA ASN A 117 5.13 -21.66 -6.08
C ASN A 117 4.33 -20.60 -6.84
N MET A 118 3.16 -20.22 -6.33
CA MET A 118 2.34 -19.17 -6.93
C MET A 118 3.03 -17.81 -6.84
N LEU A 119 3.71 -17.52 -5.72
CA LEU A 119 4.53 -16.30 -5.61
C LEU A 119 5.60 -16.26 -6.70
N GLY A 120 6.41 -17.33 -6.82
CA GLY A 120 7.52 -17.37 -7.78
C GLY A 120 7.05 -17.17 -9.22
N GLN A 121 5.99 -17.88 -9.61
CA GLN A 121 5.39 -17.73 -10.93
C GLN A 121 4.84 -16.32 -11.17
N CYS A 122 4.31 -15.67 -10.13
CA CYS A 122 3.84 -14.30 -10.26
C CYS A 122 4.99 -13.31 -10.45
N LEU A 123 6.06 -13.42 -9.64
CA LEU A 123 7.23 -12.55 -9.77
C LEU A 123 7.86 -12.69 -11.17
N ASP A 124 7.99 -13.91 -11.67
CA ASP A 124 8.48 -14.16 -13.03
C ASP A 124 7.57 -13.50 -14.08
N ALA A 125 6.25 -13.65 -13.95
CA ALA A 125 5.26 -13.04 -14.82
C ALA A 125 5.30 -11.49 -14.80
N MET A 126 5.58 -10.89 -13.64
CA MET A 126 5.70 -9.45 -13.48
C MET A 126 6.98 -8.91 -14.14
N ILE A 127 8.09 -9.63 -14.04
CA ILE A 127 9.40 -9.26 -14.60
C ILE A 127 9.45 -9.45 -16.12
N HIS A 128 8.77 -10.47 -16.66
CA HIS A 128 8.88 -10.87 -18.07
C HIS A 128 7.83 -10.27 -19.02
N LYS A 129 7.31 -9.07 -18.75
CA LYS A 129 6.46 -8.37 -19.73
C LYS A 129 7.27 -8.01 -20.99
N HIS A 130 6.97 -8.73 -22.07
CA HIS A 130 7.30 -8.44 -23.47
C HIS A 130 6.39 -7.37 -24.06
#